data_AF-A0A6A3QRF3-F1
#
_entry.id   AF-A0A6A3QRF3-F1
#
_cell.length_a   1.000
_cell.length_b   1.000
_cell.length_c   1.000
_cell.angle_alpha   90.00
_cell.angle_beta   90.00
_cell.angle_gamma   90.00
#
_symmetry.space_group_name_H-M   'P 1'
#
loop_
_entity.id
_entity.type
_entity.pdbx_description
1 polymer ?
#
loop_
_entity_poly.entity_id
_entity_poly.type
_entity_poly.pdbx_seq_one_letter_code
_entity_poly.pdbx_strand_id
1 'polypeptide(L)' 'MATSRQALVKVMLGWQHVYEFELWIMDHGAGVDVIVGTDFIIPAGVRLSMFYATARLPDEVSIPLIKTLNM' A
#
# COMPACT_ATOMS: atom_id res chain seq x y z
N MET A 1 -1.51 8.94 24.54
CA MET A 1 -1.29 10.16 23.73
C MET A 1 -0.79 9.72 22.37
N ALA A 2 -1.61 9.81 21.33
CA ALA A 2 -1.17 9.47 19.98
C ALA A 2 -0.50 10.71 19.36
N THR A 3 0.83 10.76 19.37
CA THR A 3 1.56 11.70 18.51
C THR A 3 1.54 11.14 17.11
N SER A 4 0.65 11.63 16.26
CA SER A 4 0.75 11.38 14.82
C SER A 4 1.95 12.17 14.28
N ARG A 5 2.86 11.47 13.61
CA ARG A 5 3.97 12.08 12.88
C ARG A 5 3.82 11.70 11.42
N GLN A 6 4.13 12.62 10.51
CA GLN A 6 4.19 12.30 9.09
C GLN A 6 5.65 12.18 8.66
N ALA A 7 5.93 11.27 7.74
CA ALA A 7 7.24 11.13 7.12
C ALA A 7 7.09 10.88 5.62
N LEU A 8 7.93 11.54 4.83
CA LEU A 8 8.09 11.23 3.42
C LEU A 8 8.89 9.93 3.29
N VAL A 9 8.30 8.91 2.68
CA VAL A 9 8.90 7.59 2.54
C VAL A 9 8.94 7.17 1.07
N LYS A 10 9.97 6.40 0.71
CA LYS A 10 10.04 5.71 -0.58
C LYS A 10 9.58 4.27 -0.43
N VAL A 11 8.53 3.91 -1.16
CA VAL A 11 7.95 2.57 -1.16
C VAL A 11 8.18 1.94 -2.53
N MET A 12 8.76 0.75 -2.54
CA MET A 12 8.86 -0.07 -3.74
C MET A 12 7.67 -1.02 -3.81
N LEU A 13 6.93 -0.99 -4.91
CA LEU A 13 5.90 -1.99 -5.20
C LEU A 13 6.32 -2.81 -6.43
N GLY A 14 6.28 -4.13 -6.29
CA GLY A 14 6.86 -5.03 -7.28
C GLY A 14 8.38 -4.91 -7.33
N TRP A 15 8.95 -4.93 -8.54
CA TRP A 15 10.40 -4.96 -8.75
C TRP A 15 10.96 -3.73 -9.47
N GLN A 16 10.11 -2.83 -9.97
CA GLN A 16 10.51 -1.74 -10.87
C GLN A 16 10.05 -0.36 -10.42
N HIS A 17 8.97 -0.27 -9.64
CA HIS A 17 8.38 1.01 -9.27
C HIS A 17 8.70 1.41 -7.84
N VAL A 18 9.40 2.54 -7.71
CA VAL A 18 9.57 3.27 -6.46
C VAL A 18 8.67 4.48 -6.49
N TYR A 19 7.91 4.65 -5.44
CA TYR A 19 7.05 5.81 -5.26
C TYR A 19 7.41 6.54 -3.97
N GLU A 20 7.09 7.82 -3.90
CA GLU A 20 7.39 8.69 -2.77
C GLU A 20 6.11 9.32 -2.26
N PHE A 21 5.79 9.10 -0.98
CA PHE A 21 4.53 9.55 -0.37
C PHE A 21 4.71 9.87 1.11
N GLU A 22 3.84 10.75 1.63
CA GLU A 22 3.76 11.01 3.06
C GLU A 22 2.95 9.92 3.76
N LEU A 23 3.56 9.24 4.73
CA LEU A 23 2.90 8.24 5.56
C LEU A 23 2.67 8.77 6.97
N TRP A 24 1.50 8.46 7.52
CA TRP A 24 1.22 8.64 8.94
C TRP A 24 1.88 7.56 9.78
N ILE A 25 2.78 7.96 10.66
CA ILE A 25 3.43 7.10 11.66
C ILE A 25 2.62 7.19 12.95
N MET A 26 1.95 6.10 13.29
CA MET A 26 1.24 5.93 14.55
C MET A 26 1.07 4.44 14.86
N ASP A 27 0.90 4.11 16.14
CA ASP A 27 0.42 2.78 16.53
C ASP A 27 -1.05 2.66 16.10
N HIS A 28 -1.29 1.81 15.09
CA HIS A 28 -2.60 1.68 14.46
C HIS A 28 -3.30 0.35 14.81
N GLY A 29 -2.68 -0.53 15.59
CA GLY A 29 -3.31 -1.76 16.11
C GLY A 29 -3.90 -2.73 15.06
N ALA A 30 -3.55 -2.59 13.78
CA ALA A 30 -4.20 -3.35 12.70
C ALA A 30 -3.50 -4.68 12.36
N GLY A 31 -2.41 -5.02 13.07
CA GLY A 31 -1.65 -6.26 12.86
C GLY A 31 -0.89 -6.30 11.52
N VAL A 32 -0.63 -5.14 10.92
CA VAL A 32 0.18 -4.98 9.69
C VAL A 32 1.19 -3.85 9.92
N ASP A 33 2.26 -3.79 9.11
CA ASP A 33 3.27 -2.74 9.23
C ASP A 33 2.85 -1.42 8.54
N VAL A 34 2.06 -1.52 7.48
CA VAL A 34 1.64 -0.39 6.64
C VAL A 34 0.20 -0.59 6.17
N ILE A 35 -0.58 0.48 6.23
CA ILE A 35 -1.89 0.57 5.59
C ILE A 35 -1.75 1.48 4.38
N VAL A 36 -2.05 0.95 3.20
CA VAL A 36 -2.02 1.71 1.94
C VAL A 36 -3.45 2.12 1.59
N GLY A 37 -3.74 3.41 1.71
CA GLY A 37 -5.06 3.99 1.45
C GLY A 37 -5.28 4.35 -0.02
N THR A 38 -6.47 4.93 -0.29
CA THR A 38 -6.84 5.42 -1.63
C THR A 38 -6.03 6.64 -2.06
N ASP A 39 -5.51 7.40 -1.10
CA ASP A 39 -4.57 8.50 -1.23
C ASP A 39 -3.23 8.08 -1.85
N PHE A 40 -2.81 6.83 -1.65
CA PHE A 40 -1.71 6.22 -2.39
C PHE A 40 -2.18 5.57 -3.69
N ILE A 41 -3.24 4.75 -3.63
CA ILE A 41 -3.66 3.88 -4.75
C ILE A 41 -4.02 4.68 -6.00
N ILE A 42 -4.78 5.77 -5.85
CA ILE A 42 -5.27 6.56 -6.98
C ILE A 42 -4.11 7.31 -7.67
N PRO A 43 -3.27 8.10 -6.97
CA PRO A 43 -2.16 8.80 -7.62
C PRO A 43 -1.08 7.87 -8.15
N ALA A 44 -0.83 6.73 -7.50
CA ALA A 44 0.10 5.72 -7.98
C ALA A 44 -0.41 4.97 -9.24
N GLY A 45 -1.66 5.19 -9.66
CA GLY A 45 -2.25 4.51 -10.81
C GLY A 45 -2.48 3.01 -10.60
N VAL A 46 -2.56 2.57 -9.34
CA VAL A 46 -2.78 1.17 -8.98
C VAL A 46 -4.23 0.79 -9.24
N ARG A 47 -4.45 -0.30 -10.00
CA ARG A 47 -5.77 -0.80 -10.36
C ARG A 47 -6.08 -2.10 -9.62
N LEU A 48 -7.12 -2.11 -8.81
CA LEU A 48 -7.56 -3.32 -8.11
C LEU A 48 -8.51 -4.14 -9.00
N SER A 49 -8.15 -5.40 -9.24
CA SER A 49 -9.03 -6.39 -9.87
C SER A 49 -9.56 -7.35 -8.82
N MET A 50 -10.83 -7.22 -8.46
CA MET A 50 -11.48 -8.14 -7.53
C MET A 50 -11.75 -9.52 -8.15
N PHE A 51 -11.91 -9.60 -9.47
CA PHE A 51 -12.12 -10.86 -10.17
C PHE A 51 -10.87 -11.75 -10.12
N TYR A 52 -9.69 -11.18 -10.35
CA TYR A 52 -8.42 -11.90 -10.29
C TYR A 52 -7.75 -11.85 -8.92
N ALA A 53 -8.32 -11.09 -7.97
CA ALA A 53 -7.70 -10.76 -6.68
C ALA A 53 -6.26 -10.24 -6.85
N THR A 54 -6.07 -9.20 -7.68
CA THR A 54 -4.75 -8.61 -7.97
C THR A 54 -4.77 -7.09 -7.91
N ALA A 55 -3.69 -6.47 -7.45
CA ALA A 55 -3.36 -5.08 -7.70
C ALA A 55 -2.46 -4.98 -8.93
N ARG A 56 -2.85 -4.21 -9.95
CA ARG A 56 -2.03 -3.94 -11.13
C ARG A 56 -1.40 -2.56 -11.03
N LEU A 57 -0.09 -2.50 -11.19
CA LEU A 57 0.68 -1.26 -11.28
C LEU A 57 0.54 -0.64 -12.69
N PRO A 58 0.97 0.62 -12.88
CA PRO A 58 0.92 1.29 -14.19
C PRO A 58 1.70 0.60 -15.30
N ASP A 59 2.75 -0.16 -14.97
CA ASP A 59 3.58 -0.96 -15.88
C ASP A 59 3.04 -2.39 -16.10
N GLU A 60 1.77 -2.62 -15.78
CA GLU A 60 1.11 -3.92 -15.92
C GLU A 60 1.64 -5.03 -15.01
N VAL A 61 2.53 -4.72 -14.06
CA VAL A 61 2.93 -5.68 -13.01
C VAL A 61 1.73 -5.98 -12.12
N SER A 62 1.40 -7.26 -12.00
CA SER A 62 0.27 -7.75 -11.22
C SER A 62 0.76 -8.36 -9.91
N ILE A 63 0.34 -7.77 -8.79
CA ILE A 63 0.62 -8.21 -7.43
C ILE A 63 -0.62 -8.94 -6.89
N PRO A 64 -0.50 -10.19 -6.39
CA PRO A 64 -1.64 -10.89 -5.81
C PRO A 64 -2.11 -10.20 -4.52
N LEU A 65 -3.42 -10.05 -4.38
CA LEU A 65 -4.06 -9.65 -3.13
C LEU A 65 -4.18 -10.90 -2.26
N ILE A 66 -3.38 -10.96 -1.21
CA ILE A 66 -3.41 -12.07 -0.26
C ILE A 66 -4.39 -11.71 0.84
N LYS A 67 -5.35 -12.60 1.10
CA LYS A 67 -6.13 -12.54 2.33
C LYS A 67 -5.29 -13.15 3.44
N THR A 68 -4.88 -12.36 4.42
CA THR A 68 -4.32 -12.92 5.64
C THR A 68 -5.43 -13.74 6.31
N LEU A 69 -5.25 -15.06 6.40
CA LEU A 69 -6.03 -15.90 7.29
C LEU A 69 -5.53 -15.58 8.69
N ASN A 70 -6.38 -15.01 9.55
CA ASN A 70 -6.08 -14.92 10.97
C ASN A 70 -5.75 -16.33 11.47
N MET A 71 -4.50 -16.55 11.89
CA MET A 71 -4.12 -17.67 12.75
C MET A 71 -4.39 -17.28 14.20
#